data_AF-A0A2V8JVN0-F1
#
_entry.id   AF-A0A2V8JVN0-F1
#
_cell.length_a   1.000
_cell.length_b   1.000
_cell.length_c   1.000
_cell.angle_alpha   90.00
_cell.angle_beta   90.00
_cell.angle_gamma   90.00
#
_symmetry.space_group_name_H-M   'P 1'
#
loop_
_entity.id
_entity.type
_entity.pdbx_description
1 polymer ?
#
loop_
_entity_poly.entity_id
_entity_poly.type
_entity_poly.pdbx_seq_one_letter_code
_entity_poly.pdbx_strand_id
1 'polypeptide(L)'
;MRIIPGLVVFSVMMTYGFAQAPLEPAPRWPDGHVNLGSTPDKKGYWEVRPGLGGTPRAADVPFQPWARALYQYRTSRTDLYPPLVGCKPATGPSFFNAPGFEIVEAPELKSVFILNIAGPHAWRVIYMDGRPHPTGDDLRPTFLGHSIGHWEGDTLVIDSVGFNEKQWVAGSYPTTEQLHLIERISRPNLKTLSYEFTIDDPGAYTKPWSGAWTITEKTPSSWISGGEMFEYICQDSRQ
;
A
#
# COMPACT_ATOMS: atom_id res chain seq x y z
N MET A 1 -78.63 24.14 9.79
CA MET A 1 -77.34 23.49 10.12
C MET A 1 -76.74 23.00 8.81
N ARG A 2 -75.79 23.76 8.22
CA ARG A 2 -75.15 23.43 6.93
C ARG A 2 -73.77 22.83 7.22
N ILE A 3 -73.51 21.64 6.69
CA ILE A 3 -72.26 20.89 6.82
C ILE A 3 -71.28 21.40 5.75
N ILE A 4 -70.07 21.78 6.15
CA ILE A 4 -68.96 22.14 5.24
C ILE A 4 -68.10 20.88 5.05
N PRO A 5 -67.77 20.44 3.82
CA PRO A 5 -66.88 19.31 3.62
C PRO A 5 -65.41 19.73 3.79
N GLY A 6 -64.64 18.91 4.49
CA GLY A 6 -63.24 19.15 4.81
C GLY A 6 -62.31 19.07 3.59
N LEU A 7 -61.37 20.01 3.54
CA LEU A 7 -60.30 20.07 2.55
C LEU A 7 -59.20 19.06 2.96
N VAL A 8 -58.95 18.05 2.13
CA VAL A 8 -57.83 17.11 2.32
C VAL A 8 -56.59 17.72 1.67
N VAL A 9 -55.60 18.09 2.49
CA VAL A 9 -54.29 18.57 2.03
C VAL A 9 -53.38 17.35 1.81
N PHE A 10 -53.09 17.03 0.55
CA PHE A 10 -52.06 16.05 0.21
C PHE A 10 -50.68 16.70 0.34
N SER A 11 -49.94 16.34 1.38
CA SER A 11 -48.53 16.68 1.53
C SER A 11 -47.69 15.75 0.65
N VAL A 12 -47.16 16.27 -0.45
CA VAL A 12 -46.20 15.56 -1.29
C VAL A 12 -44.82 15.68 -0.64
N MET A 13 -44.38 14.62 0.05
CA MET A 13 -42.99 14.50 0.48
C MET A 13 -42.10 14.23 -0.74
N MET A 14 -41.39 15.25 -1.21
CA MET A 14 -40.27 15.06 -2.14
C MET A 14 -39.12 14.38 -1.40
N THR A 15 -38.89 13.11 -1.71
CA THR A 15 -37.67 12.40 -1.32
C THR A 15 -36.53 12.88 -2.22
N TYR A 16 -35.67 13.76 -1.70
CA TYR A 16 -34.39 14.07 -2.34
C TYR A 16 -33.46 12.86 -2.18
N GLY A 17 -33.46 11.98 -3.16
CA GLY A 17 -32.42 10.97 -3.30
C GLY A 17 -31.11 11.66 -3.68
N PHE A 18 -30.15 11.72 -2.75
CA PHE A 18 -28.78 12.11 -3.09
C PHE A 18 -28.16 10.98 -3.92
N ALA A 19 -28.28 11.07 -5.24
CA ALA A 19 -27.51 10.23 -6.15
C ALA A 19 -26.02 10.60 -6.00
N GLN A 20 -25.21 9.63 -5.59
CA GLN A 20 -23.76 9.83 -5.49
C GLN A 20 -23.20 10.03 -6.91
N ALA A 21 -22.41 11.10 -7.09
CA ALA A 21 -21.78 11.37 -8.38
C ALA A 21 -20.92 10.17 -8.82
N PRO A 22 -20.84 9.86 -10.14
CA PRO A 22 -19.97 8.79 -10.64
C PRO A 22 -18.52 9.04 -10.23
N LEU A 23 -17.80 7.98 -9.84
CA LEU A 23 -16.38 8.06 -9.53
C LEU A 23 -15.59 8.39 -10.80
N GLU A 24 -14.68 9.36 -10.70
CA GLU A 24 -13.80 9.75 -11.80
C GLU A 24 -12.87 8.59 -12.17
N PRO A 25 -12.75 8.22 -13.46
CA PRO A 25 -11.94 7.07 -13.87
C PRO A 25 -10.47 7.26 -13.51
N ALA A 26 -9.73 6.15 -13.43
CA ALA A 26 -8.30 6.20 -13.21
C ALA A 26 -7.61 6.89 -14.40
N PRO A 27 -6.58 7.71 -14.15
CA PRO A 27 -5.79 8.29 -15.23
C PRO A 27 -5.10 7.17 -16.00
N ARG A 28 -4.92 7.39 -17.30
CA ARG A 28 -4.28 6.45 -18.22
C ARG A 28 -3.24 7.18 -19.04
N TRP A 29 -2.20 6.46 -19.43
CA TRP A 29 -1.24 6.93 -20.42
C TRP A 29 -1.85 6.95 -21.83
N PRO A 30 -1.21 7.65 -22.80
CA PRO A 30 -1.71 7.73 -24.18
C PRO A 30 -1.91 6.37 -24.88
N ASP A 31 -1.16 5.35 -24.47
CA ASP A 31 -1.27 3.98 -24.97
C ASP A 31 -2.43 3.19 -24.32
N GLY A 32 -3.13 3.79 -23.36
CA GLY A 32 -4.29 3.23 -22.68
C GLY A 32 -3.99 2.49 -21.38
N HIS A 33 -2.73 2.26 -20.98
CA HIS A 33 -2.48 1.59 -19.69
C HIS A 33 -2.78 2.51 -18.51
N VAL A 34 -3.23 1.92 -17.40
CA VAL A 34 -3.54 2.67 -16.17
C VAL A 34 -2.27 3.33 -15.61
N ASN A 35 -2.40 4.56 -15.12
CA ASN A 35 -1.36 5.24 -14.37
C ASN A 35 -1.73 5.21 -12.87
N LEU A 36 -0.87 4.61 -12.06
CA LEU A 36 -1.08 4.43 -10.62
C LEU A 36 -0.76 5.69 -9.79
N GLY A 37 -0.15 6.70 -10.41
CA GLY A 37 0.31 7.95 -9.77
C GLY A 37 -0.19 9.22 -10.45
N SER A 38 0.70 10.18 -10.65
CA SER A 38 0.34 11.48 -11.23
C SER A 38 0.44 11.50 -12.76
N THR A 39 -0.47 12.23 -13.41
CA THR A 39 -0.38 12.64 -14.81
C THR A 39 -0.33 14.17 -14.90
N PRO A 40 0.05 14.76 -16.06
CA PRO A 40 0.07 16.21 -16.22
C PRO A 40 -1.26 16.92 -15.88
N ASP A 41 -2.40 16.27 -16.14
CA ASP A 41 -3.74 16.79 -15.87
C ASP A 41 -4.34 16.32 -14.53
N LYS A 42 -3.90 15.18 -13.99
CA LYS A 42 -4.33 14.66 -12.68
C LYS A 42 -3.16 14.51 -11.72
N LYS A 43 -2.60 15.65 -11.29
CA LYS A 43 -1.53 15.69 -10.29
C LYS A 43 -2.05 15.38 -8.88
N GLY A 44 -1.20 14.78 -8.05
CA GLY A 44 -1.45 14.51 -6.64
C GLY A 44 -0.56 13.39 -6.09
N TYR A 45 -0.77 13.05 -4.83
CA TYR A 45 -0.10 11.94 -4.16
C TYR A 45 -1.07 11.16 -3.28
N TRP A 46 -0.64 9.97 -2.82
CA TRP A 46 -1.41 9.17 -1.88
C TRP A 46 -1.02 9.53 -0.45
N GLU A 47 -1.88 10.26 0.26
CA GLU A 47 -1.73 10.48 1.69
C GLU A 47 -2.17 9.23 2.46
N VAL A 48 -1.31 8.79 3.37
CA VAL A 48 -1.58 7.66 4.25
C VAL A 48 -1.69 8.16 5.68
N ARG A 49 -2.87 7.93 6.28
CA ARG A 49 -3.11 8.16 7.70
C ARG A 49 -2.91 6.85 8.49
N PRO A 50 -2.61 6.91 9.80
CA PRO A 50 -2.53 5.72 10.64
C PRO A 50 -3.77 4.83 10.52
N GLY A 51 -3.56 3.52 10.53
CA GLY A 51 -4.65 2.54 10.40
C GLY A 51 -4.89 2.02 8.98
N LEU A 52 -3.99 2.31 8.02
CA LEU A 52 -3.91 1.57 6.77
C LEU A 52 -3.58 0.10 7.11
N GLY A 53 -4.63 -0.73 7.14
CA GLY A 53 -4.60 -2.07 7.72
C GLY A 53 -4.12 -3.15 6.75
N GLY A 54 -4.84 -4.27 6.72
CA GLY A 54 -4.66 -5.32 5.72
C GLY A 54 -3.70 -6.44 6.07
N THR A 55 -2.91 -6.30 7.14
CA THR A 55 -2.18 -7.42 7.73
C THR A 55 -3.16 -8.30 8.53
N PRO A 56 -3.25 -9.62 8.25
CA PRO A 56 -4.11 -10.53 9.03
C PRO A 56 -3.69 -10.57 10.49
N ARG A 57 -4.63 -10.92 11.38
CA ARG A 57 -4.31 -11.08 12.82
C ARG A 57 -3.34 -12.24 13.00
N ALA A 58 -2.48 -12.16 14.01
CA ALA A 58 -1.46 -13.18 14.27
C ALA A 58 -2.04 -14.59 14.52
N ALA A 59 -3.29 -14.69 14.97
CA ALA A 59 -3.99 -15.98 15.11
C ALA A 59 -4.21 -16.67 13.76
N ASP A 60 -4.36 -15.90 12.68
CA ASP A 60 -4.68 -16.35 11.34
C ASP A 60 -3.41 -16.55 10.47
N VAL A 61 -2.24 -16.18 11.00
CA VAL A 61 -0.94 -16.27 10.30
C VAL A 61 -0.20 -17.56 10.68
N PRO A 62 0.25 -18.36 9.69
CA PRO A 62 0.83 -19.69 9.89
C PRO A 62 2.32 -19.61 10.27
N PHE A 63 2.64 -18.96 11.39
CA PHE A 63 4.01 -18.86 11.87
C PHE A 63 4.66 -20.24 12.12
N GLN A 64 5.95 -20.34 11.82
CA GLN A 64 6.80 -21.33 12.46
C GLN A 64 6.90 -21.05 13.97
N PRO A 65 7.24 -22.07 14.81
CA PRO A 65 7.29 -21.89 16.27
C PRO A 65 8.20 -20.74 16.73
N TRP A 66 9.40 -20.62 16.15
CA TRP A 66 10.35 -19.56 16.50
C TRP A 66 9.83 -18.18 16.11
N ALA A 67 9.19 -18.07 14.93
CA ALA A 67 8.65 -16.83 14.41
C ALA A 67 7.46 -16.35 15.27
N ARG A 68 6.62 -17.29 15.73
CA ARG A 68 5.56 -17.01 16.69
C ARG A 68 6.10 -16.51 18.03
N ALA A 69 7.15 -17.13 18.55
CA ALA A 69 7.79 -16.71 19.79
C ALA A 69 8.42 -15.30 19.66
N LEU A 70 9.08 -15.01 18.53
CA LEU A 70 9.67 -13.70 18.28
C LEU A 70 8.60 -12.61 18.11
N TYR A 71 7.50 -12.90 17.42
CA TYR A 71 6.35 -12.01 17.35
C TYR A 71 5.80 -11.71 18.76
N GLN A 72 5.55 -12.74 19.57
CA GLN A 72 5.05 -12.58 20.94
C GLN A 72 6.00 -11.71 21.78
N TYR A 73 7.31 -11.98 21.71
CA TYR A 73 8.33 -11.19 22.39
C TYR A 73 8.31 -9.71 21.97
N ARG A 74 8.23 -9.42 20.66
CA ARG A 74 8.14 -8.05 20.15
C ARG A 74 6.89 -7.34 20.65
N THR A 75 5.75 -8.02 20.65
CA THR A 75 4.47 -7.43 21.09
C THR A 75 4.29 -7.33 22.60
N SER A 76 5.05 -8.09 23.40
CA SER A 76 5.01 -8.00 24.87
C SER A 76 5.82 -6.84 25.43
N ARG A 77 6.57 -6.14 24.59
CA ARG A 77 7.54 -5.10 24.97
C ARG A 77 7.09 -3.76 24.42
N THR A 78 6.91 -2.78 25.32
CA THR A 78 6.56 -1.40 24.93
C THR A 78 7.79 -0.54 24.60
N ASP A 79 8.99 -1.04 24.91
CA ASP A 79 10.28 -0.40 24.66
C ASP A 79 10.96 -0.91 23.38
N LEU A 80 10.36 -1.89 22.70
CA LEU A 80 10.83 -2.37 21.40
C LEU A 80 10.10 -1.66 20.27
N TYR A 81 10.87 -0.88 19.51
CA TYR A 81 10.37 -0.16 18.35
C TYR A 81 10.74 -0.88 17.05
N PRO A 82 9.87 -0.85 16.02
CA PRO A 82 10.22 -1.34 14.70
C PRO A 82 11.47 -0.62 14.16
N PRO A 83 12.31 -1.27 13.33
CA PRO A 83 13.48 -0.63 12.75
C PRO A 83 13.18 0.65 11.95
N LEU A 84 11.95 0.82 11.45
CA LEU A 84 11.47 2.06 10.83
C LEU A 84 11.58 3.28 11.77
N VAL A 85 11.27 3.14 13.06
CA VAL A 85 11.47 4.21 14.07
C VAL A 85 12.96 4.55 14.17
N GLY A 86 13.82 3.57 13.90
CA GLY A 86 15.26 3.62 13.66
C GLY A 86 15.75 4.44 12.48
N CYS A 87 14.86 5.07 11.70
CA CYS A 87 15.17 5.62 10.39
C CYS A 87 15.78 4.60 9.43
N LYS A 88 15.42 3.31 9.58
CA LYS A 88 15.75 2.28 8.61
C LYS A 88 14.61 2.14 7.59
N PRO A 89 14.90 1.87 6.31
CA PRO A 89 13.83 1.72 5.31
C PRO A 89 12.87 0.60 5.69
N ALA A 90 11.56 0.88 5.73
CA ALA A 90 10.55 -0.16 5.82
C ALA A 90 10.50 -0.97 4.52
N THR A 91 9.86 -2.14 4.54
CA THR A 91 9.76 -3.02 3.37
C THR A 91 8.38 -3.66 3.29
N GLY A 92 8.05 -4.18 2.11
CA GLY A 92 6.75 -4.77 1.78
C GLY A 92 5.56 -3.89 2.18
N PRO A 93 4.51 -4.45 2.79
CA PRO A 93 3.32 -3.69 3.19
C PRO A 93 3.64 -2.50 4.10
N SER A 94 4.64 -2.63 4.96
CA SER A 94 5.06 -1.56 5.87
C SER A 94 5.75 -0.39 5.16
N PHE A 95 6.16 -0.56 3.89
CA PHE A 95 6.67 0.53 3.06
C PHE A 95 5.60 1.58 2.77
N PHE A 96 4.32 1.21 2.76
CA PHE A 96 3.20 2.14 2.55
C PHE A 96 2.74 2.83 3.83
N ASN A 97 3.46 2.67 4.94
CA ASN A 97 3.13 3.37 6.17
C ASN A 97 3.27 4.90 6.00
N ALA A 98 2.46 5.62 6.78
CA ALA A 98 2.32 7.07 6.83
C ALA A 98 3.65 7.86 6.78
N PRO A 99 3.68 9.07 6.17
CA PRO A 99 2.49 9.88 5.85
C PRO A 99 1.99 9.81 4.40
N GLY A 100 2.67 9.11 3.49
CA GLY A 100 2.20 8.97 2.11
C GLY A 100 3.27 8.49 1.14
N PHE A 101 2.89 8.38 -0.12
CA PHE A 101 3.77 7.95 -1.20
C PHE A 101 3.31 8.46 -2.57
N GLU A 102 4.24 8.46 -3.51
CA GLU A 102 3.96 8.64 -4.93
C GLU A 102 4.42 7.40 -5.71
N ILE A 103 3.65 7.06 -6.74
CA ILE A 103 4.05 6.07 -7.74
C ILE A 103 4.41 6.85 -8.99
N VAL A 104 5.64 6.72 -9.45
CA VAL A 104 6.14 7.37 -10.66
C VAL A 104 6.48 6.29 -11.66
N GLU A 105 5.71 6.24 -12.73
CA GLU A 105 5.98 5.34 -13.84
C GLU A 105 6.90 6.05 -14.83
N ALA A 106 8.00 5.40 -15.22
CA ALA A 106 8.94 5.88 -16.22
C ALA A 106 9.02 4.84 -17.36
N PRO A 107 8.04 4.80 -18.27
CA PRO A 107 7.96 3.81 -19.34
C PRO A 107 9.23 3.75 -20.22
N GLU A 108 9.84 4.90 -20.49
CA GLU A 108 11.07 5.03 -21.28
C GLU A 108 12.27 4.34 -20.62
N LEU A 109 12.28 4.30 -19.28
CA LEU A 109 13.28 3.61 -18.48
C LEU A 109 12.85 2.18 -18.13
N LYS A 110 11.66 1.76 -18.56
CA LYS A 110 11.03 0.48 -18.19
C LYS A 110 11.11 0.25 -16.68
N SER A 111 10.73 1.27 -15.91
CA SER A 111 10.83 1.24 -14.45
C SER A 111 9.63 1.93 -13.82
N VAL A 112 9.21 1.43 -12.66
CA VAL A 112 8.27 2.12 -11.76
C VAL A 112 9.01 2.42 -10.47
N PHE A 113 8.85 3.64 -9.97
CA PHE A 113 9.38 4.09 -8.70
C PHE A 113 8.25 4.29 -7.71
N ILE A 114 8.38 3.74 -6.50
CA ILE A 114 7.47 4.07 -5.40
C ILE A 114 8.28 4.89 -4.40
N LEU A 115 7.96 6.18 -4.35
CA LEU A 115 8.61 7.17 -3.51
C LEU A 115 7.85 7.23 -2.19
N ASN A 116 8.48 6.86 -1.08
CA ASN A 116 7.85 6.96 0.23
C ASN A 116 8.23 8.28 0.89
N ILE A 117 7.23 9.03 1.37
CA ILE A 117 7.44 10.27 2.12
C ILE A 117 8.08 9.97 3.48
N ALA A 118 7.82 8.79 4.05
CA ALA A 118 8.25 8.46 5.40
C ALA A 118 9.70 7.98 5.49
N GLY A 119 10.13 7.78 6.75
CA GLY A 119 11.39 7.12 7.05
C GLY A 119 12.60 7.90 6.53
N PRO A 120 13.59 7.23 5.89
CA PRO A 120 14.80 7.87 5.39
C PRO A 120 14.70 8.35 3.92
N HIS A 121 13.51 8.73 3.45
CA HIS A 121 13.25 9.03 2.02
C HIS A 121 13.70 7.90 1.08
N ALA A 122 13.24 6.69 1.39
CA ALA A 122 13.54 5.52 0.56
C ALA A 122 12.64 5.48 -0.68
N TRP A 123 13.19 5.01 -1.80
CA TRP A 123 12.40 4.69 -2.99
C TRP A 123 12.60 3.22 -3.38
N ARG A 124 11.52 2.58 -3.81
CA ARG A 124 11.58 1.27 -4.46
C ARG A 124 11.75 1.47 -5.95
N VAL A 125 12.60 0.65 -6.57
CA VAL A 125 12.72 0.54 -8.02
C VAL A 125 12.15 -0.80 -8.42
N ILE A 126 11.12 -0.79 -9.28
CA ILE A 126 10.54 -1.99 -9.88
C ILE A 126 10.97 -2.00 -11.34
N TYR A 127 11.76 -3.01 -11.72
CA TYR A 127 12.20 -3.18 -13.10
C TYR A 127 11.10 -3.83 -13.95
N MET A 128 10.71 -3.18 -15.03
CA MET A 128 9.61 -3.58 -15.92
C MET A 128 10.09 -4.10 -17.28
N ASP A 129 11.38 -4.39 -17.43
CA ASP A 129 12.00 -4.76 -18.70
C ASP A 129 12.00 -6.27 -18.97
N GLY A 130 11.35 -7.05 -18.12
CA GLY A 130 11.24 -8.52 -18.26
C GLY A 130 12.48 -9.28 -17.82
N ARG A 131 13.43 -8.64 -17.12
CA ARG A 131 14.59 -9.32 -16.55
C ARG A 131 14.18 -10.33 -15.46
N PRO A 132 14.94 -11.43 -15.27
CA PRO A 132 14.80 -12.27 -14.09
C PRO A 132 15.45 -11.59 -12.87
N HIS A 133 15.20 -12.14 -11.68
CA HIS A 133 15.98 -11.78 -10.49
C HIS A 133 17.46 -12.19 -10.64
N PRO A 134 18.39 -11.39 -10.09
CA PRO A 134 19.77 -11.83 -9.89
C PRO A 134 19.83 -13.10 -9.04
N THR A 135 20.89 -13.89 -9.20
CA THR A 135 21.09 -15.14 -8.44
C THR A 135 22.52 -15.22 -7.92
N GLY A 136 22.76 -16.06 -6.90
CA GLY A 136 24.08 -16.21 -6.29
C GLY A 136 24.61 -14.88 -5.74
N ASP A 137 25.89 -14.61 -5.98
CA ASP A 137 26.59 -13.42 -5.47
C ASP A 137 26.08 -12.10 -6.06
N ASP A 138 25.40 -12.13 -7.21
CA ASP A 138 24.79 -10.94 -7.82
C ASP A 138 23.55 -10.47 -7.06
N LEU A 139 22.89 -11.37 -6.30
CA LEU A 139 21.75 -11.02 -5.45
C LEU A 139 22.24 -10.53 -4.09
N ARG A 140 22.57 -9.24 -4.01
CA ARG A 140 22.97 -8.60 -2.75
C ARG A 140 21.77 -8.37 -1.84
N PRO A 141 21.72 -8.90 -0.60
CA PRO A 141 20.61 -8.66 0.31
C PRO A 141 20.48 -7.19 0.72
N THR A 142 19.29 -6.60 0.56
CA THR A 142 19.01 -5.20 0.93
C THR A 142 17.75 -5.05 1.75
N PHE A 143 17.46 -3.84 2.22
CA PHE A 143 16.22 -3.55 2.96
C PHE A 143 14.97 -3.70 2.08
N LEU A 144 15.06 -3.29 0.82
CA LEU A 144 13.94 -3.23 -0.12
C LEU A 144 13.90 -4.40 -1.11
N GLY A 145 14.91 -5.27 -1.07
CA GLY A 145 15.06 -6.38 -2.01
C GLY A 145 15.37 -5.92 -3.44
N HIS A 146 15.27 -6.87 -4.37
CA HIS A 146 15.26 -6.63 -5.81
C HIS A 146 13.85 -6.90 -6.32
N SER A 147 13.20 -5.89 -6.93
CA SER A 147 11.84 -5.99 -7.46
C SER A 147 11.81 -6.01 -8.98
N ILE A 148 11.09 -6.96 -9.55
CA ILE A 148 10.67 -6.96 -10.97
C ILE A 148 9.16 -6.85 -11.03
N GLY A 149 8.62 -6.39 -12.16
CA GLY A 149 7.18 -6.30 -12.31
C GLY A 149 6.68 -6.47 -13.72
N HIS A 150 5.38 -6.76 -13.81
CA HIS A 150 4.63 -6.86 -15.05
C HIS A 150 3.19 -6.40 -14.84
N TRP A 151 2.48 -6.14 -15.93
CA TRP A 151 1.08 -5.76 -15.90
C TRP A 151 0.18 -6.98 -16.17
N GLU A 152 -0.85 -7.14 -15.35
CA GLU A 152 -1.97 -8.05 -15.57
C GLU A 152 -3.25 -7.22 -15.71
N GLY A 153 -3.60 -6.86 -16.95
CA GLY A 153 -4.61 -5.83 -17.20
C GLY A 153 -4.18 -4.50 -16.55
N ASP A 154 -5.04 -3.93 -15.70
CA ASP A 154 -4.77 -2.69 -14.96
C ASP A 154 -4.15 -2.92 -13.56
N THR A 155 -3.52 -4.08 -13.34
CA THR A 155 -2.86 -4.42 -12.07
C THR A 155 -1.36 -4.56 -12.29
N LEU A 156 -0.58 -3.76 -11.57
CA LEU A 156 0.87 -3.93 -11.48
C LEU A 156 1.16 -5.08 -10.52
N VAL A 157 1.75 -6.15 -11.02
CA VAL A 157 2.25 -7.26 -10.20
C VAL A 157 3.73 -7.06 -9.98
N ILE A 158 4.17 -7.15 -8.74
CA ILE A 158 5.55 -6.93 -8.31
C ILE A 158 6.02 -8.21 -7.63
N ASP A 159 7.12 -8.76 -8.11
CA ASP A 159 7.82 -9.91 -7.53
C ASP A 159 9.13 -9.41 -6.91
N SER A 160 9.37 -9.72 -5.63
CA SER A 160 10.53 -9.24 -4.88
C SER A 160 11.20 -10.33 -4.06
N VAL A 161 12.54 -10.37 -4.12
CA VAL A 161 13.41 -11.26 -3.34
C VAL A 161 14.67 -10.53 -2.84
N GLY A 162 15.56 -11.20 -2.11
CA GLY A 162 16.86 -10.65 -1.73
C GLY A 162 16.77 -9.63 -0.58
N PHE A 163 15.91 -9.90 0.39
CA PHE A 163 15.78 -9.09 1.60
C PHE A 163 16.84 -9.47 2.63
N ASN A 164 17.25 -8.50 3.45
CA ASN A 164 18.33 -8.67 4.43
C ASN A 164 17.86 -9.00 5.86
N GLU A 165 16.58 -9.36 6.05
CA GLU A 165 15.96 -9.73 7.34
C GLU A 165 15.96 -8.63 8.44
N LYS A 166 16.54 -7.44 8.18
CA LYS A 166 16.68 -6.37 9.19
C LYS A 166 15.42 -5.52 9.40
N GLN A 167 14.25 -6.01 8.97
CA GLN A 167 12.98 -5.29 9.00
C GLN A 167 11.84 -6.15 9.49
N TRP A 168 10.73 -5.49 9.84
CA TRP A 168 9.46 -6.15 10.08
C TRP A 168 8.57 -5.85 8.86
N VAL A 169 8.25 -6.87 8.06
CA VAL A 169 7.62 -6.68 6.73
C VAL A 169 6.16 -6.22 6.84
N ALA A 170 5.47 -6.68 7.89
CA ALA A 170 4.06 -6.42 8.14
C ALA A 170 3.81 -6.37 9.66
N GLY A 171 3.78 -5.16 10.23
CA GLY A 171 3.66 -5.00 11.68
C GLY A 171 4.87 -5.57 12.41
N SER A 172 4.67 -6.42 13.42
CA SER A 172 5.77 -7.06 14.18
C SER A 172 6.22 -8.41 13.62
N TYR A 173 5.72 -8.81 12.45
CA TYR A 173 5.94 -10.16 11.92
C TYR A 173 7.39 -10.31 11.41
N PRO A 174 8.12 -11.36 11.84
CA PRO A 174 9.48 -11.60 11.37
C PRO A 174 9.48 -12.22 9.98
N THR A 175 10.56 -11.98 9.26
CA THR A 175 10.88 -12.63 7.99
C THR A 175 12.32 -13.10 8.03
N THR A 176 12.75 -13.85 7.04
CA THR A 176 14.12 -14.32 6.82
C THR A 176 14.64 -13.85 5.47
N GLU A 177 15.89 -14.18 5.16
CA GLU A 177 16.45 -13.98 3.81
C GLU A 177 15.75 -14.81 2.72
N GLN A 178 14.93 -15.80 3.10
CA GLN A 178 14.12 -16.60 2.17
C GLN A 178 12.79 -15.92 1.80
N LEU A 179 12.57 -14.68 2.21
CA LEU A 179 11.37 -13.93 1.86
C LEU A 179 11.25 -13.74 0.34
N HIS A 180 10.17 -14.27 -0.21
CA HIS A 180 9.61 -13.96 -1.51
C HIS A 180 8.29 -13.21 -1.30
N LEU A 181 8.25 -11.97 -1.79
CA LEU A 181 7.11 -11.08 -1.66
C LEU A 181 6.50 -10.84 -3.03
N ILE A 182 5.21 -11.15 -3.15
CA ILE A 182 4.41 -10.87 -4.34
C ILE A 182 3.39 -9.79 -3.97
N GLU A 183 3.38 -8.69 -4.70
CA GLU A 183 2.46 -7.57 -4.47
C GLU A 183 1.64 -7.28 -5.73
N ARG A 184 0.42 -6.77 -5.53
CA ARG A 184 -0.48 -6.38 -6.60
C ARG A 184 -1.02 -4.99 -6.28
N ILE A 185 -0.81 -4.04 -7.19
CA ILE A 185 -1.29 -2.66 -7.06
C ILE A 185 -2.25 -2.39 -8.20
N SER A 186 -3.47 -1.95 -7.87
CA SER A 186 -4.44 -1.51 -8.87
C SER A 186 -5.07 -0.19 -8.49
N ARG A 187 -5.46 0.60 -9.50
CA ARG A 187 -6.15 1.87 -9.32
C ARG A 187 -7.45 1.85 -10.13
N PRO A 188 -8.58 1.37 -9.57
CA PRO A 188 -9.83 1.26 -10.33
C PRO A 188 -10.45 2.62 -10.73
N ASN A 189 -10.18 3.66 -9.97
CA ASN A 189 -10.65 5.03 -10.22
C ASN A 189 -9.65 6.03 -9.63
N LEU A 190 -9.78 7.33 -9.95
CA LEU A 190 -8.80 8.36 -9.59
C LEU A 190 -8.43 8.33 -8.10
N LYS A 191 -9.41 8.10 -7.21
CA LYS A 191 -9.25 8.19 -5.75
C LYS A 191 -9.27 6.85 -5.03
N THR A 192 -9.14 5.74 -5.76
CA THR A 192 -9.11 4.40 -5.18
C THR A 192 -7.83 3.68 -5.56
N LEU A 193 -7.08 3.23 -4.56
CA LEU A 193 -5.91 2.37 -4.73
C LEU A 193 -6.11 1.10 -3.93
N SER A 194 -5.92 -0.05 -4.56
CA SER A 194 -5.91 -1.34 -3.88
C SER A 194 -4.51 -1.91 -3.90
N TYR A 195 -4.11 -2.45 -2.75
CA TYR A 195 -2.86 -3.15 -2.57
C TYR A 195 -3.14 -4.52 -1.96
N GLU A 196 -2.65 -5.55 -2.62
CA GLU A 196 -2.64 -6.92 -2.12
C GLU A 196 -1.20 -7.40 -2.04
N PHE A 197 -0.93 -8.30 -1.10
CA PHE A 197 0.38 -8.88 -0.97
C PHE A 197 0.29 -10.33 -0.51
N THR A 198 1.30 -11.11 -0.88
CA THR A 198 1.53 -12.48 -0.42
C THR A 198 2.96 -12.59 0.08
N ILE A 199 3.10 -13.08 1.31
CA ILE A 199 4.37 -13.41 1.93
C ILE A 199 4.57 -14.92 1.80
N ASP A 200 5.57 -15.32 1.01
CA ASP A 200 6.11 -16.66 0.99
C ASP A 200 7.52 -16.63 1.61
N ASP A 201 7.64 -17.15 2.83
CA ASP A 201 8.90 -17.22 3.55
C ASP A 201 8.89 -18.52 4.36
N PRO A 202 9.39 -19.62 3.78
CA PRO A 202 9.38 -20.92 4.43
C PRO A 202 10.29 -20.95 5.66
N GLY A 203 11.18 -19.96 5.85
CA GLY A 203 11.98 -19.81 7.05
C GLY A 203 11.14 -19.36 8.25
N ALA A 204 10.18 -18.46 8.04
CA ALA A 204 9.35 -17.87 9.10
C ALA A 204 7.92 -18.43 9.20
N TYR A 205 7.38 -19.03 8.14
CA TYR A 205 6.00 -19.51 8.07
C TYR A 205 5.90 -20.94 7.53
N THR A 206 4.85 -21.67 7.90
CA THR A 206 4.60 -23.05 7.45
C THR A 206 3.90 -23.13 6.09
N LYS A 207 3.34 -22.01 5.61
CA LYS A 207 2.77 -21.83 4.27
C LYS A 207 2.67 -20.33 3.95
N PRO A 208 2.55 -19.95 2.66
CA PRO A 208 2.30 -18.57 2.28
C PRO A 208 1.01 -18.02 2.92
N TRP A 209 1.00 -16.71 3.14
CA TRP A 209 -0.17 -15.99 3.64
C TRP A 209 -0.26 -14.62 2.98
N SER A 210 -1.48 -14.06 2.92
CA SER A 210 -1.76 -12.85 2.17
C SER A 210 -2.50 -11.82 3.00
N GLY A 211 -2.42 -10.58 2.58
CA GLY A 211 -3.17 -9.47 3.14
C GLY A 211 -3.51 -8.45 2.06
N ALA A 212 -4.41 -7.52 2.39
CA ALA A 212 -4.84 -6.49 1.45
C ALA A 212 -5.41 -5.27 2.15
N TRP A 213 -5.21 -4.10 1.57
CA TRP A 213 -5.88 -2.87 1.97
C TRP A 213 -6.28 -2.05 0.75
N THR A 214 -7.27 -1.17 0.94
CA THR A 214 -7.77 -0.29 -0.12
C THR A 214 -7.91 1.12 0.44
N ILE A 215 -7.34 2.10 -0.25
CA ILE A 215 -7.63 3.52 -0.04
C ILE A 215 -8.85 3.87 -0.88
N THR A 216 -9.83 4.53 -0.27
CA THR A 216 -11.04 5.05 -0.93
C THR A 216 -11.39 6.42 -0.34
N GLU A 217 -12.38 7.12 -0.91
CA GLU A 217 -12.93 8.35 -0.30
C GLU A 217 -13.56 8.14 1.09
N LYS A 218 -13.78 6.88 1.51
CA LYS A 218 -14.33 6.54 2.83
C LYS A 218 -13.26 6.18 3.85
N THR A 219 -12.00 6.01 3.43
CA THR A 219 -10.89 5.75 4.35
C THR A 219 -10.29 7.05 4.85
N PRO A 220 -9.60 7.06 6.01
CA PRO A 220 -8.85 8.23 6.46
C PRO A 220 -7.70 8.62 5.51
N SER A 221 -7.08 7.63 4.88
CA SER A 221 -6.10 7.82 3.81
C SER A 221 -6.80 8.22 2.51
N SER A 222 -6.16 9.02 1.65
CA SER A 222 -6.81 9.57 0.46
C SER A 222 -5.83 10.00 -0.65
N TRP A 223 -6.35 10.15 -1.86
CA TRP A 223 -5.65 10.84 -2.95
C TRP A 223 -5.79 12.36 -2.78
N ILE A 224 -4.67 13.06 -2.69
CA ILE A 224 -4.64 14.53 -2.53
C ILE A 224 -4.43 15.17 -3.90
N SER A 225 -5.53 15.50 -4.58
CA SER A 225 -5.50 16.15 -5.89
C SER A 225 -4.81 17.52 -5.84
N GLY A 226 -3.84 17.74 -6.73
CA GLY A 226 -3.05 18.97 -6.80
C GLY A 226 -2.08 19.19 -5.64
N GLY A 227 -1.99 18.23 -4.71
CA GLY A 227 -1.01 18.26 -3.64
C GLY A 227 0.37 17.84 -4.12
N GLU A 228 1.37 18.20 -3.32
CA GLU A 228 2.77 17.82 -3.52
C GLU A 228 3.23 17.04 -2.29
N MET A 229 4.12 16.06 -2.49
CA MET A 229 4.83 15.47 -1.35
C MET A 229 5.57 16.56 -0.57
N PHE A 230 5.54 16.42 0.75
CA PHE A 230 6.29 17.28 1.66
C PHE A 230 7.48 16.52 2.24
N GLU A 231 8.49 17.24 2.72
CA GLU A 231 9.63 16.61 3.39
C GLU A 231 9.23 16.08 4.76
N TYR A 232 9.64 14.84 5.06
CA TYR A 232 9.49 14.24 6.37
C TYR A 232 10.77 13.49 6.74
N ILE A 233 11.48 13.99 7.75
CA ILE A 233 12.70 13.39 8.25
C ILE A 233 12.41 12.65 9.55
N CYS A 234 12.49 11.33 9.53
CA CYS A 234 12.22 10.50 10.71
C CYS A 234 13.15 10.78 11.90
N GLN A 235 14.34 11.38 11.66
CA GLN A 235 15.26 11.78 12.72
C GLN A 235 14.75 12.96 13.54
N ASP A 236 13.93 13.84 12.95
CA ASP A 236 13.46 15.06 13.64
C ASP A 236 12.49 14.73 14.78
N SER A 237 11.82 13.58 14.70
CA SER A 237 10.93 13.06 15.75
C SER A 237 11.67 12.30 16.86
N ARG A 238 13.01 12.27 16.86
CA ARG A 238 13.86 11.61 17.88
C ARG A 238 14.43 12.57 18.94
N GLN A 239 13.87 13.78 19.05
CA GLN A 239 14.15 14.70 20.16
C GLN A 239 13.49 14.20 21.44
#